data_AF-A0A6V7MBP7-F1
#
_entry.id   AF-A0A6V7MBP7-F1
#
_cell.length_a   1.000
_cell.length_b   1.000
_cell.length_c   1.000
_cell.angle_alpha   90.00
_cell.angle_beta   90.00
_cell.angle_gamma   90.00
#
_symmetry.space_group_name_H-M   'P 1'
#
loop_
_entity.id
_entity.type
_entity.pdbx_description
1 polymer ?
#
loop_
_entity_poly.entity_id
_entity_poly.type
_entity_poly.pdbx_seq_one_letter_code
_entity_poly.pdbx_strand_id
1 'polypeptide(L)' 'DEACIRERDGLEGVCDTKACYEAARRMLASMNRDVDPCNDFYQFSCGSFRDREPYQPSSSFGMLQYQVDRQIQ' A
#
# COMPACT_ATOMS: atom_id res chain seq x y z
N ASP A 1 -27.91 -8.74 18.52
CA ASP A 1 -28.76 -9.13 17.40
C ASP A 1 -28.09 -8.77 16.09
N GLU A 2 -28.07 -9.69 15.13
CA GLU A 2 -27.48 -9.58 13.79
C GLU A 2 -28.03 -8.42 12.92
N ALA A 3 -28.84 -7.52 13.51
CA ALA A 3 -29.36 -6.31 12.89
C ALA A 3 -28.31 -5.23 12.57
N CYS A 4 -27.03 -5.47 12.90
CA CYS A 4 -25.89 -4.66 12.46
C CYS A 4 -25.07 -5.35 11.36
N ILE A 5 -25.61 -6.39 10.69
CA ILE A 5 -25.15 -6.74 9.34
C ILE A 5 -25.46 -5.50 8.50
N ARG A 6 -24.41 -4.71 8.31
CA ARG A 6 -24.43 -3.43 7.62
C ARG A 6 -25.05 -3.66 6.24
N GLU A 7 -26.05 -2.88 5.85
CA GLU A 7 -26.63 -2.83 4.48
C GLU A 7 -25.59 -2.66 3.35
N ARG A 8 -24.31 -2.53 3.71
CA ARG A 8 -23.15 -2.29 2.88
C ARG A 8 -22.44 -3.55 2.38
N ASP A 9 -22.72 -4.70 3.00
CA ASP A 9 -22.03 -5.95 2.75
C ASP A 9 -23.04 -6.90 2.06
N GLY A 10 -22.76 -7.31 0.82
CA GLY A 10 -23.70 -8.00 -0.07
C GLY A 10 -24.10 -9.41 0.36
N LEU A 11 -24.61 -10.23 -0.56
CA LEU A 11 -25.24 -11.54 -0.30
C LEU A 11 -24.40 -12.53 0.56
N GLU A 12 -23.07 -12.38 0.58
CA GLU A 12 -22.14 -13.18 1.41
C GLU A 12 -21.32 -12.34 2.41
N GLY A 13 -21.76 -11.11 2.72
CA GLY A 13 -20.95 -10.15 3.48
C GLY A 13 -19.80 -9.53 2.68
N VAL A 14 -19.78 -9.76 1.36
CA VAL A 14 -18.83 -9.15 0.43
C VAL A 14 -19.41 -7.87 -0.13
N CYS A 15 -18.76 -6.75 0.12
CA CYS A 15 -19.15 -5.46 -0.46
C CYS A 15 -18.87 -5.43 -1.97
N ASP A 16 -19.89 -5.16 -2.77
CA ASP A 16 -19.86 -5.10 -4.23
C ASP A 16 -19.94 -3.66 -4.78
N THR A 17 -19.85 -2.66 -3.90
CA THR A 17 -19.80 -1.26 -4.34
C THR A 17 -18.53 -0.99 -5.13
N LYS A 18 -18.60 -0.04 -6.08
CA LYS A 18 -17.44 0.44 -6.83
C LYS A 18 -16.28 0.86 -5.91
N ALA A 19 -16.59 1.50 -4.79
CA ALA A 19 -15.58 1.92 -3.81
C ALA A 19 -14.82 0.72 -3.21
N CYS A 20 -15.53 -0.36 -2.88
CA CYS A 20 -14.92 -1.59 -2.38
C CYS A 20 -14.03 -2.25 -3.43
N TYR A 21 -14.47 -2.34 -4.70
CA TYR A 21 -13.66 -2.86 -5.79
C TYR A 21 -12.38 -2.04 -6.02
N GLU A 22 -12.47 -0.72 -6.03
CA GLU A 22 -11.30 0.15 -6.19
C GLU A 22 -10.31 0.00 -5.03
N ALA A 23 -10.81 -0.05 -3.79
CA ALA A 23 -9.98 -0.25 -2.61
C ALA A 23 -9.29 -1.61 -2.66
N ALA A 24 -10.04 -2.70 -2.90
CA ALA A 24 -9.48 -4.04 -3.03
C ALA A 24 -8.41 -4.10 -4.12
N ARG A 25 -8.67 -3.52 -5.29
CA ARG A 25 -7.68 -3.47 -6.39
C ARG A 25 -6.39 -2.76 -5.99
N ARG A 26 -6.46 -1.65 -5.25
CA ARG A 26 -5.27 -0.93 -4.76
C ARG A 26 -4.49 -1.76 -3.74
N MET A 27 -5.19 -2.39 -2.79
CA MET A 27 -4.57 -3.27 -1.80
C MET A 27 -3.86 -4.45 -2.47
N LEU A 28 -4.50 -5.10 -3.45
CA LEU A 28 -3.88 -6.23 -4.15
C LEU A 28 -2.67 -5.84 -4.99
N ALA A 29 -2.63 -4.60 -5.49
CA ALA A 29 -1.49 -4.11 -6.28
C ALA A 29 -0.24 -3.81 -5.43
N SER A 30 -0.39 -3.56 -4.13
CA SER A 30 0.75 -3.31 -3.24
C SER A 30 1.34 -4.60 -2.64
N MET A 31 0.54 -5.66 -2.54
CA MET A 31 0.95 -6.91 -1.90
C MET A 31 1.93 -7.74 -2.74
N ASN A 32 3.02 -8.19 -2.13
CA ASN A 32 3.87 -9.26 -2.65
C ASN A 32 3.50 -10.60 -2.00
N ARG A 33 2.77 -11.44 -2.72
CA ARG A 33 2.23 -12.71 -2.20
C ARG A 33 3.24 -13.85 -2.15
N ASP A 34 4.45 -13.65 -2.66
CA ASP A 34 5.54 -14.64 -2.58
C ASP A 34 6.28 -14.59 -1.23
N VAL A 35 5.97 -13.60 -0.39
CA VAL A 35 6.54 -13.42 0.95
C VAL A 35 5.56 -13.92 2.00
N ASP A 36 6.05 -14.70 2.96
CA ASP A 36 5.24 -15.12 4.11
C ASP A 36 4.99 -13.92 5.04
N PRO A 37 3.71 -13.53 5.28
CA PRO A 37 3.37 -12.41 6.15
C PRO A 37 3.82 -12.59 7.61
N CYS A 38 4.04 -13.82 8.07
CA CYS A 38 4.55 -14.09 9.42
C CYS A 38 6.05 -13.78 9.56
N ASN A 39 6.79 -13.79 8.44
CA ASN A 39 8.22 -13.51 8.41
C ASN A 39 8.50 -12.03 8.12
N ASP A 40 7.81 -11.45 7.13
CA ASP A 40 7.96 -10.03 6.78
C ASP A 40 6.63 -9.45 6.28
N PHE A 41 5.82 -8.96 7.21
CA PHE A 41 4.53 -8.36 6.88
C PHE A 41 4.66 -7.09 6.03
N TYR A 42 5.76 -6.33 6.17
CA TYR A 42 5.97 -5.13 5.39
C TYR A 42 6.19 -5.50 3.92
N GLN A 43 7.08 -6.44 3.66
CA GLN A 43 7.34 -6.91 2.31
C GLN A 43 6.13 -7.65 1.72
N PHE A 44 5.37 -8.40 2.51
CA PHE A 44 4.11 -8.98 2.05
C PHE A 44 3.07 -7.92 1.64
N SER A 45 2.88 -6.87 2.45
CA SER A 45 1.81 -5.87 2.23
C SER A 45 2.16 -4.77 1.23
N CYS A 46 3.45 -4.40 1.17
CA CYS A 46 3.96 -3.26 0.41
C CYS A 46 5.05 -3.64 -0.60
N GLY A 47 5.55 -4.88 -0.62
CA GLY A 47 6.72 -5.26 -1.44
C GLY A 47 6.48 -5.27 -2.95
N SER A 48 5.23 -5.17 -3.41
CA SER A 48 4.88 -4.94 -4.82
C SER A 48 4.47 -3.50 -5.11
N PHE A 49 4.49 -2.63 -4.10
CA PHE A 49 4.32 -1.19 -4.28
C PHE A 49 5.51 -0.66 -5.07
N ARG A 50 5.30 -0.51 -6.39
CA ARG A 50 6.29 0.08 -7.27
C ARG A 50 6.31 1.58 -6.99
N ASP A 51 7.31 2.02 -6.25
CA ASP A 51 7.73 3.41 -6.25
C ASP A 51 7.94 3.84 -7.70
N ARG A 52 6.97 4.58 -8.25
CA ARG A 52 7.10 5.16 -9.59
C ARG A 52 8.07 6.33 -9.61
N GLU A 53 8.54 6.76 -8.45
CA GLU A 53 9.47 7.86 -8.23
C GLU A 53 10.38 7.47 -7.06
N PRO A 54 11.72 7.61 -7.15
CA PRO A 54 12.58 7.49 -5.98
C PRO A 54 12.07 8.42 -4.88
N TYR A 55 12.22 8.02 -3.61
CA TYR A 55 11.94 8.92 -2.48
C TYR A 55 12.57 10.30 -2.73
N GLN A 56 11.72 11.31 -2.93
CA GLN A 56 12.16 12.69 -3.06
C GLN A 56 12.16 13.29 -1.65
N PRO A 57 13.33 13.64 -1.09
CA PRO A 57 13.36 14.29 0.21
C PRO A 57 12.58 15.60 0.13
N SER A 58 11.55 15.74 0.96
CA SER A 58 10.69 16.93 0.99
C SER A 58 11.24 18.05 1.89
N SER A 59 12.18 17.73 2.78
CA SER A 59 12.82 18.71 3.65
C SER A 59 13.99 19.39 2.95
N SER A 60 14.17 20.69 3.20
CA SER A 60 15.30 21.46 2.64
C SER A 60 16.64 20.79 2.96
N PHE A 61 16.79 20.22 4.16
CA PHE A 61 17.99 19.51 4.56
C PHE A 61 18.17 18.19 3.79
N GLY A 62 17.10 17.39 3.62
CA GLY A 62 17.18 16.15 2.85
C GLY A 62 17.50 16.39 1.38
N MET A 63 16.98 17.50 0.81
CA MET A 63 17.29 17.92 -0.56
C MET A 63 18.78 18.28 -0.71
N LEU A 64 19.34 19.02 0.26
CA LEU A 64 20.76 19.36 0.29
C LEU A 64 21.63 18.11 0.45
N GLN A 65 21.25 17.18 1.34
CA GLN A 65 21.99 15.93 1.53
C GLN A 65 22.02 15.10 0.24
N TYR A 66 20.90 14.98 -0.46
CA TYR A 66 20.83 14.29 -1.75
C TYR A 66 21.77 14.90 -2.81
N GLN A 67 21.92 16.23 -2.81
CA GLN A 67 22.87 16.91 -3.69
C GLN A 67 24.33 16.63 -3.33
N VAL A 68 24.65 16.61 -2.04
CA VAL A 68 26.00 16.29 -1.54
C VAL A 68 26.36 14.84 -1.87
N ASP A 69 25.45 13.89 -1.61
CA ASP A 69 25.67 12.46 -1.85
C ASP A 69 25.92 12.18 -3.35
N ARG A 70 25.25 12.91 -4.24
CA ARG A 70 25.49 12.85 -5.70
C ARG A 70 26.86 13.37 -6.15
N GLN A 71 27.55 14.17 -5.34
CA GLN A 71 28.90 14.67 -5.66
C GLN A 71 30.01 13.73 -5.18
N ILE A 72 29.67 12.69 -4.40
CA ILE A 72 30.61 11.72 -3.83
C ILE A 72 30.72 10.44 -4.69
N GLN A 73 29.83 10.27 -5.67
CA GLN A 73 29.94 9.27 -6.76
C GLN A 73 30.60 9.88 -8.00
#